data_AF-A0A3M1HC39-F1
#
_entry.id   AF-A0A3M1HC39-F1
#
_cell.length_a   1.000
_cell.length_b   1.000
_cell.length_c   1.000
_cell.angle_alpha   90.00
_cell.angle_beta   90.00
_cell.angle_gamma   90.00
#
_symmetry.space_group_name_H-M   'P 1'
#
loop_
_entity.id
_entity.type
_entity.pdbx_description
1 polymer ?
#
loop_
_entity_poly.entity_id
_entity_poly.type
_entity_poly.pdbx_seq_one_letter_code
_entity_poly.pdbx_strand_id
1 'polypeptide(L)'
;MRPPCLNKLGCQKVFFFLLVMVCFLAFPAWASPKKKNQKFKKPVTDPDLPKKYVSSHFEIYTRESKKYAKQVATVLEIFRKTFVKGFGSSRCFGRPLKILKPQVFIFPQKSDFVAFCQKHKPAMVNREAFFDWWWGPGMERVKTQWHFRLISFVHSSFKETQKFLIHELTHIFLNYYLDRIPLWLDEGIATYMQTALIQRGRLKQGIPAYGFLKELRQAYREKRNIPLKELFKMGPDDDSKFTPLHYAQSWALVHFLLSNKRSVRAFWAFLKKVEKTKKYEDAFWKIFFRRYSEIALHQLEKALKAYVFRLK
;
A
#
# COMPACT_ATOMS: atom_id res chain seq x y z
N MET A 1 8.58 73.24 -11.56
CA MET A 1 8.46 72.52 -10.28
C MET A 1 9.70 71.66 -10.07
N ARG A 2 10.06 71.45 -8.80
CA ARG A 2 11.34 71.02 -8.18
C ARG A 2 12.14 69.84 -8.81
N PRO A 3 13.46 69.72 -8.47
CA PRO A 3 14.60 69.32 -9.32
C PRO A 3 15.27 68.00 -8.78
N PRO A 4 16.59 67.67 -8.91
CA PRO A 4 17.71 68.26 -9.68
C PRO A 4 18.66 67.30 -10.44
N CYS A 5 19.47 67.92 -11.30
CA CYS A 5 20.77 67.47 -11.80
C CYS A 5 21.85 67.54 -10.70
N LEU A 6 22.91 66.72 -10.81
CA LEU A 6 24.30 67.12 -10.53
C LEU A 6 25.32 66.18 -11.20
N ASN A 7 26.41 66.81 -11.62
CA ASN A 7 27.55 66.37 -12.47
C ASN A 7 28.31 65.15 -11.93
N LYS A 8 28.86 64.23 -12.75
CA LYS A 8 29.98 64.26 -13.71
C LYS A 8 31.39 64.46 -13.10
N LEU A 9 32.29 63.58 -13.59
CA LEU A 9 33.77 63.46 -13.44
C LEU A 9 34.22 62.57 -12.27
N GLY A 10 35.07 61.55 -12.41
CA GLY A 10 35.94 61.15 -13.52
C GLY A 10 36.66 59.83 -13.20
N CYS A 11 37.30 59.30 -14.25
CA CYS A 11 38.13 58.10 -14.33
C CYS A 11 38.98 57.74 -13.09
N GLN A 12 39.08 56.44 -12.76
CA GLN A 12 40.35 55.69 -12.83
C GLN A 12 40.13 54.18 -12.66
N LYS A 13 40.83 53.41 -13.51
CA LYS A 13 40.94 51.95 -13.50
C LYS A 13 41.71 51.49 -12.26
N VAL A 14 41.27 50.46 -11.54
CA VAL A 14 42.18 49.55 -10.82
C VAL A 14 41.60 48.13 -10.80
N PHE A 15 42.37 47.21 -11.37
CA PHE A 15 42.26 45.75 -11.25
C PHE A 15 42.44 45.32 -9.78
N PHE A 16 41.59 44.43 -9.27
CA PHE A 16 41.91 43.67 -8.06
C PHE A 16 42.04 42.18 -8.39
N PHE A 17 43.29 41.79 -8.64
CA PHE A 17 43.80 40.46 -8.34
C PHE A 17 43.93 40.34 -6.82
N LEU A 18 43.50 39.23 -6.24
CA LEU A 18 44.13 38.76 -5.01
C LEU A 18 44.44 37.26 -5.14
N LEU A 19 45.74 37.01 -5.35
CA LEU A 19 46.42 35.77 -5.02
C LEU A 19 46.21 35.47 -3.53
N VAL A 20 45.90 34.21 -3.20
CA VAL A 20 46.29 33.63 -1.92
C VAL A 20 47.08 32.36 -2.23
N MET A 21 48.40 32.45 -2.11
CA MET A 21 49.29 31.29 -2.01
C MET A 21 49.42 30.88 -0.54
N VAL A 22 49.04 29.63 -0.27
CA VAL A 22 49.78 28.59 0.45
C VAL A 22 50.49 28.97 1.76
N CYS A 23 49.94 28.49 2.88
CA CYS A 23 50.72 27.91 3.98
C CYS A 23 50.28 26.46 4.19
N PHE A 24 51.22 25.54 4.02
CA PHE A 24 51.09 24.11 4.29
C PHE A 24 50.95 23.87 5.80
N LEU A 25 49.83 23.28 6.23
CA LEU A 25 49.77 22.48 7.45
C LEU A 25 49.28 21.10 7.05
N ALA A 26 50.16 20.12 7.24
CA ALA A 26 49.89 18.71 6.99
C ALA A 26 48.74 18.23 7.87
N PHE A 27 47.57 18.01 7.27
CA PHE A 27 46.55 17.16 7.87
C PHE A 27 46.83 15.71 7.50
N PRO A 28 46.87 14.78 8.48
CA PRO A 28 47.13 13.38 8.19
C PRO A 28 46.04 12.85 7.27
N ALA A 29 46.45 12.12 6.23
CA ALA A 29 45.55 11.37 5.37
C ALA A 29 44.67 10.49 6.26
N TRP A 30 43.43 10.91 6.48
CA TRP A 30 42.43 10.09 7.15
C TRP A 30 42.06 9.00 6.17
N ALA A 31 42.78 7.88 6.28
CA ALA A 31 42.46 6.66 5.59
C ALA A 31 40.98 6.36 5.84
N SER A 32 40.16 6.45 4.79
CA SER A 32 38.77 6.01 4.85
C SER A 32 38.78 4.60 5.43
N PRO A 33 38.05 4.33 6.53
CA PRO A 33 38.06 3.02 7.13
C PRO A 33 37.58 2.05 6.06
N LYS A 34 38.45 1.10 5.68
CA LYS A 34 38.11 0.00 4.77
C LYS A 34 36.78 -0.56 5.27
N LYS A 35 35.72 -0.44 4.46
CA LYS A 35 34.38 -0.97 4.77
C LYS A 35 34.57 -2.46 5.04
N LYS A 36 34.68 -2.84 6.32
CA LYS A 36 34.57 -4.23 6.72
C LYS A 36 33.23 -4.71 6.17
N ASN A 37 33.25 -5.83 5.44
CA ASN A 37 32.05 -6.54 5.03
C ASN A 37 31.22 -6.89 6.27
N GLN A 38 30.39 -5.95 6.69
CA GLN A 38 29.47 -6.15 7.80
C GLN A 38 28.38 -7.05 7.23
N LYS A 39 28.51 -8.35 7.48
CA LYS A 39 27.42 -9.30 7.24
C LYS A 39 26.20 -8.73 7.95
N PHE A 40 25.23 -8.26 7.19
CA PHE A 40 23.95 -7.78 7.71
C PHE A 40 23.36 -8.91 8.57
N LYS A 41 23.25 -8.68 9.88
CA LYS A 41 22.44 -9.55 10.73
C LYS A 41 20.99 -9.32 10.32
N LYS A 42 20.24 -10.41 10.06
CA LYS A 42 18.78 -10.32 9.91
C LYS A 42 18.22 -9.50 11.08
N PRO A 43 17.16 -8.69 10.88
CA PRO A 43 16.46 -8.09 12.01
C PRO A 43 16.18 -9.18 13.04
N VAL A 44 16.37 -8.88 14.31
CA VAL A 44 16.11 -9.79 15.45
C VAL A 44 14.63 -10.25 15.48
N THR A 45 13.78 -9.69 14.60
CA THR A 45 12.34 -9.91 14.50
C THR A 45 11.90 -10.74 13.29
N ASP A 46 12.79 -11.23 12.43
CA ASP A 46 12.36 -12.14 11.36
C ASP A 46 11.92 -13.49 11.95
N PRO A 47 10.79 -14.07 11.49
CA PRO A 47 10.45 -15.44 11.84
C PRO A 47 11.59 -16.41 11.51
N ASP A 48 11.87 -17.31 12.45
CA ASP A 48 12.83 -18.40 12.23
C ASP A 48 12.20 -19.52 11.37
N LEU A 49 12.10 -19.23 10.08
CA LEU A 49 11.60 -20.14 9.06
C LEU A 49 12.65 -20.28 7.95
N PRO A 50 12.86 -21.49 7.41
CA PRO A 50 13.82 -21.69 6.34
C PRO A 50 13.29 -21.12 5.01
N LYS A 51 14.19 -20.52 4.21
CA LYS A 51 13.88 -20.11 2.84
C LYS A 51 13.63 -21.37 1.99
N LYS A 52 12.37 -21.62 1.64
CA LYS A 52 11.93 -22.85 0.96
C LYS A 52 11.91 -22.70 -0.56
N TYR A 53 11.61 -21.51 -1.07
CA TYR A 53 11.48 -21.24 -2.50
C TYR A 53 11.75 -19.77 -2.83
N VAL A 54 12.22 -19.50 -4.05
CA VAL A 54 12.44 -18.15 -4.59
C VAL A 54 11.85 -18.07 -5.99
N SER A 55 11.07 -17.03 -6.26
CA SER A 55 10.62 -16.64 -7.60
C SER A 55 11.28 -15.32 -8.03
N SER A 56 10.87 -14.77 -9.17
CA SER A 56 11.41 -13.50 -9.68
C SER A 56 11.25 -12.35 -8.70
N HIS A 57 10.13 -12.32 -7.97
CA HIS A 57 9.75 -11.20 -7.09
C HIS A 57 9.48 -11.58 -5.63
N PHE A 58 9.54 -12.87 -5.26
CA PHE A 58 9.21 -13.30 -3.90
C PHE A 58 10.21 -14.30 -3.34
N GLU A 59 10.48 -14.17 -2.04
CA GLU A 59 11.19 -15.18 -1.26
C GLU A 59 10.19 -15.80 -0.28
N ILE A 60 10.02 -17.13 -0.33
CA ILE A 60 9.06 -17.84 0.51
C ILE A 60 9.81 -18.58 1.62
N TYR A 61 9.48 -18.26 2.86
CA TYR A 61 10.03 -18.82 4.09
C TYR A 61 8.96 -19.63 4.81
N THR A 62 9.16 -20.94 4.94
CA THR A 62 8.18 -21.85 5.57
C THR A 62 8.79 -23.21 5.83
N ARG A 63 8.30 -23.92 6.86
CA ARG A 63 8.61 -25.34 7.08
C ARG A 63 7.77 -26.28 6.21
N GLU A 64 6.75 -25.77 5.51
CA GLU A 64 5.94 -26.52 4.55
C GLU A 64 6.77 -27.11 3.40
N SER A 65 6.13 -27.98 2.60
CA SER A 65 6.75 -28.61 1.44
C SER A 65 7.22 -27.59 0.38
N LYS A 66 8.23 -27.95 -0.42
CA LYS A 66 8.68 -27.12 -1.55
C LYS A 66 7.56 -26.91 -2.58
N LYS A 67 6.68 -27.90 -2.73
CA LYS A 67 5.47 -27.83 -3.57
C LYS A 67 4.53 -26.72 -3.10
N TYR A 68 4.23 -26.68 -1.79
CA TYR A 68 3.42 -25.62 -1.19
C TYR A 68 4.05 -24.24 -1.40
N ALA A 69 5.33 -24.08 -1.08
CA ALA A 69 6.03 -22.81 -1.25
C ALA A 69 6.04 -22.33 -2.72
N LYS A 70 6.20 -23.23 -3.70
CA LYS A 70 6.08 -22.92 -5.13
C LYS A 70 4.66 -22.50 -5.51
N GLN A 71 3.64 -23.13 -4.92
CA GLN A 71 2.23 -22.78 -5.17
C GLN A 71 1.91 -21.37 -4.66
N VAL A 72 2.37 -21.01 -3.46
CA VAL A 72 2.28 -19.64 -2.92
C VAL A 72 2.95 -18.64 -3.86
N ALA A 73 4.21 -18.88 -4.22
CA ALA A 73 4.94 -17.97 -5.10
C ALA A 73 4.22 -17.78 -6.46
N THR A 74 3.67 -18.86 -7.03
CA THR A 74 2.92 -18.80 -8.30
C THR A 74 1.70 -17.88 -8.19
N VAL A 75 0.94 -17.99 -7.11
CA VAL A 75 -0.23 -17.14 -6.84
C VAL A 75 0.18 -15.66 -6.76
N LEU A 76 1.22 -15.37 -5.98
CA LEU A 76 1.69 -14.00 -5.77
C LEU A 76 2.28 -13.38 -7.04
N GLU A 77 2.97 -14.17 -7.88
CA GLU A 77 3.47 -13.71 -9.19
C GLU A 77 2.33 -13.38 -10.16
N ILE A 78 1.30 -14.22 -10.23
CA ILE A 78 0.11 -13.97 -11.07
C ILE A 78 -0.62 -12.71 -10.58
N PHE A 79 -0.78 -12.57 -9.27
CA PHE A 79 -1.40 -11.40 -8.67
C PHE A 79 -0.59 -10.14 -8.99
N ARG A 80 0.73 -10.13 -8.71
CA ARG A 80 1.63 -9.01 -9.02
C ARG A 80 1.56 -8.61 -10.48
N LYS A 81 1.64 -9.57 -11.41
CA LYS A 81 1.55 -9.30 -12.85
C LYS A 81 0.25 -8.60 -13.22
N THR A 82 -0.87 -9.03 -12.64
CA THR A 82 -2.18 -8.42 -12.90
C THR A 82 -2.28 -7.04 -12.26
N PHE A 83 -1.85 -6.90 -11.01
CA PHE A 83 -1.85 -5.64 -10.27
C PHE A 83 -1.00 -4.59 -11.00
N VAL A 84 0.21 -4.95 -11.45
CA VAL A 84 1.08 -4.05 -12.22
C VAL A 84 0.48 -3.67 -13.57
N LYS A 85 -0.20 -4.58 -14.27
CA LYS A 85 -0.87 -4.24 -15.54
C LYS A 85 -2.05 -3.28 -15.35
N GLY A 86 -2.80 -3.43 -14.26
CA GLY A 86 -3.95 -2.59 -13.93
C GLY A 86 -3.56 -1.32 -13.17
N PHE A 87 -3.21 -1.48 -11.89
CA PHE A 87 -2.84 -0.42 -10.95
C PHE A 87 -1.43 0.14 -11.22
N GLY A 88 -0.43 -0.72 -11.42
CA GLY A 88 0.98 -0.31 -11.44
C GLY A 88 1.54 0.11 -12.80
N SER A 89 0.70 0.31 -13.81
CA SER A 89 1.15 0.74 -15.13
C SER A 89 1.36 2.24 -15.13
N SER A 90 2.23 2.75 -16.01
CA SER A 90 2.44 4.18 -16.23
C SER A 90 1.14 4.97 -16.47
N ARG A 91 0.04 4.31 -16.85
CA ARG A 91 -1.29 4.94 -16.97
C ARG A 91 -1.82 5.52 -15.66
N CYS A 92 -1.65 4.82 -14.53
CA CYS A 92 -2.29 5.22 -13.27
C CYS A 92 -1.35 6.08 -12.42
N PHE A 93 -0.14 5.62 -12.13
CA PHE A 93 0.78 6.29 -11.20
C PHE A 93 2.04 6.86 -11.85
N GLY A 94 2.18 6.78 -13.18
CA GLY A 94 3.29 7.41 -13.92
C GLY A 94 4.69 6.86 -13.63
N ARG A 95 4.83 5.85 -12.76
CA ARG A 95 6.10 5.20 -12.40
C ARG A 95 5.93 3.68 -12.32
N PRO A 96 6.87 2.89 -12.85
CA PRO A 96 6.81 1.44 -12.74
C PRO A 96 6.95 1.00 -11.27
N LEU A 97 6.33 -0.13 -10.91
CA LEU A 97 6.70 -0.83 -9.68
C LEU A 97 8.17 -1.18 -9.78
N LYS A 98 9.06 -0.48 -9.06
CA LYS A 98 10.44 -0.93 -8.93
C LYS A 98 10.43 -2.32 -8.29
N ILE A 99 11.56 -3.03 -8.38
CA ILE A 99 11.70 -4.39 -7.86
C ILE A 99 11.54 -4.36 -6.33
N LEU A 100 10.28 -4.48 -5.87
CA LEU A 100 9.95 -4.93 -4.53
C LEU A 100 10.13 -6.45 -4.55
N LYS A 101 10.90 -6.96 -3.57
CA LYS A 101 11.01 -8.39 -3.30
C LYS A 101 10.49 -8.70 -1.90
N PRO A 102 9.17 -8.66 -1.68
CA PRO A 102 8.62 -8.97 -0.37
C PRO A 102 9.02 -10.39 0.06
N GLN A 103 9.38 -10.52 1.32
CA GLN A 103 9.62 -11.81 1.95
C GLN A 103 8.31 -12.33 2.53
N VAL A 104 7.98 -13.58 2.26
CA VAL A 104 6.71 -14.18 2.65
C VAL A 104 6.99 -15.27 3.67
N PHE A 105 6.60 -15.05 4.91
CA PHE A 105 6.76 -15.99 6.02
C PHE A 105 5.42 -16.68 6.29
N ILE A 106 5.40 -18.00 6.17
CA ILE A 106 4.21 -18.82 6.40
C ILE A 106 4.51 -19.87 7.44
N PHE A 107 3.95 -19.69 8.63
CA PHE A 107 4.00 -20.69 9.68
C PHE A 107 3.11 -21.89 9.32
N PRO A 108 3.55 -23.14 9.57
CA PRO A 108 2.69 -24.32 9.36
C PRO A 108 1.42 -24.31 10.20
N GLN A 109 1.47 -23.70 11.40
CA GLN A 109 0.37 -23.70 12.35
C GLN A 109 0.06 -22.29 12.87
N LYS A 110 -1.21 -22.04 13.21
CA LYS A 110 -1.66 -20.78 13.82
C LYS A 110 -0.99 -20.53 15.18
N SER A 111 -0.76 -21.58 15.97
CA SER A 111 -0.08 -21.50 17.27
C SER A 111 1.34 -20.90 17.16
N ASP A 112 2.13 -21.35 16.18
CA ASP A 112 3.48 -20.82 15.92
C ASP A 112 3.44 -19.32 15.54
N PHE A 113 2.47 -18.94 14.70
CA PHE A 113 2.24 -17.54 14.32
C PHE A 113 1.87 -16.69 15.54
N VAL A 114 0.94 -17.18 16.37
CA VAL A 114 0.52 -16.49 17.60
C VAL A 114 1.68 -16.33 18.57
N ALA A 115 2.49 -17.37 18.79
CA ALA A 115 3.65 -17.30 19.66
C ALA A 115 4.69 -16.28 19.16
N PHE A 116 4.94 -16.24 17.85
CA PHE A 116 5.78 -15.21 17.23
C PHE A 116 5.21 -13.80 17.47
N CYS A 117 3.91 -13.61 17.26
CA CYS A 117 3.27 -12.31 17.46
C CYS A 117 3.29 -11.88 18.93
N GLN A 118 3.00 -12.76 19.89
CA GLN A 118 3.06 -12.44 21.32
C GLN A 118 4.45 -11.94 21.73
N LYS A 119 5.51 -12.53 21.17
CA LYS A 119 6.89 -12.16 21.50
C LYS A 119 7.37 -10.89 20.80
N HIS A 120 7.00 -10.68 19.54
CA HIS A 120 7.62 -9.67 18.68
C HIS A 120 6.66 -8.60 18.14
N LYS A 121 5.36 -8.90 18.07
CA LYS A 121 4.31 -8.07 17.47
C LYS A 121 2.96 -8.22 18.20
N PRO A 122 2.83 -7.85 19.50
CA PRO A 122 1.64 -8.17 20.29
C PRO A 122 0.33 -7.65 19.68
N ALA A 123 0.35 -6.51 19.00
CA ALA A 123 -0.81 -5.94 18.31
C ALA A 123 -1.35 -6.80 17.14
N MET A 124 -0.58 -7.78 16.67
CA MET A 124 -0.92 -8.62 15.51
C MET A 124 -1.41 -10.02 15.92
N VAL A 125 -1.48 -10.34 17.22
CA VAL A 125 -1.84 -11.68 17.74
C VAL A 125 -3.21 -12.16 17.23
N ASN A 126 -4.17 -11.25 17.09
CA ASN A 126 -5.54 -11.57 16.67
C ASN A 126 -5.74 -11.47 15.14
N ARG A 127 -4.67 -11.25 14.37
CA ARG A 127 -4.73 -11.14 12.91
C ARG A 127 -4.51 -12.52 12.25
N GLU A 128 -5.03 -12.69 11.04
CA GLU A 128 -4.88 -13.90 10.23
C GLU A 128 -3.67 -13.85 9.28
N ALA A 129 -3.24 -12.62 8.97
CA ALA A 129 -2.00 -12.25 8.33
C ALA A 129 -1.72 -10.78 8.65
N PHE A 130 -0.51 -10.33 8.39
CA PHE A 130 -0.19 -8.91 8.32
C PHE A 130 1.00 -8.69 7.40
N PHE A 131 1.11 -7.48 6.86
CA PHE A 131 2.36 -6.98 6.32
C PHE A 131 3.07 -6.08 7.32
N ASP A 132 4.39 -6.05 7.24
CA ASP A 132 5.16 -4.96 7.82
C ASP A 132 6.37 -4.63 6.95
N TRP A 133 7.12 -3.63 7.37
CA TRP A 133 8.33 -3.21 6.69
C TRP A 133 9.38 -2.76 7.69
N TRP A 134 10.63 -2.78 7.24
CA TRP A 134 11.74 -2.17 7.94
C TRP A 134 12.75 -1.65 6.92
N TRP A 135 13.62 -0.75 7.38
CA TRP A 135 14.69 -0.17 6.58
C TRP A 135 15.98 -0.17 7.40
N GLY A 136 17.10 -0.42 6.75
CA GLY A 136 18.43 -0.35 7.38
C GLY A 136 18.97 1.08 7.42
N PRO A 137 20.10 1.30 8.12
CA PRO A 137 20.82 2.57 8.07
C PRO A 137 21.05 3.03 6.62
N GLY A 138 20.62 4.25 6.29
CA GLY A 138 20.73 4.83 4.94
C GLY A 138 19.56 4.55 3.97
N MET A 139 18.54 3.78 4.38
CA MET A 139 17.38 3.42 3.52
C MET A 139 16.12 4.28 3.75
N GLU A 140 16.14 5.20 4.71
CA GLU A 140 14.95 5.94 5.22
C GLU A 140 14.13 6.69 4.16
N ARG A 141 14.73 7.04 3.02
CA ARG A 141 14.08 7.92 2.03
C ARG A 141 13.71 7.25 0.72
N VAL A 142 14.02 5.96 0.55
CA VAL A 142 13.80 5.25 -0.71
C VAL A 142 13.02 3.96 -0.45
N LYS A 143 11.68 4.02 -0.54
CA LYS A 143 10.77 2.85 -0.38
C LYS A 143 11.17 1.63 -1.21
N THR A 144 11.90 1.84 -2.31
CA THR A 144 12.37 0.77 -3.20
C THR A 144 13.56 -0.01 -2.62
N GLN A 145 14.13 0.44 -1.50
CA GLN A 145 15.18 -0.22 -0.73
C GLN A 145 14.63 -0.84 0.57
N TRP A 146 13.34 -0.63 0.87
CA TRP A 146 12.74 -1.16 2.08
C TRP A 146 12.53 -2.66 1.98
N HIS A 147 12.63 -3.32 3.13
CA HIS A 147 12.33 -4.73 3.27
C HIS A 147 10.87 -4.86 3.68
N PHE A 148 10.04 -5.39 2.77
CA PHE A 148 8.64 -5.69 3.05
C PHE A 148 8.50 -7.16 3.41
N ARG A 149 7.69 -7.45 4.44
CA ARG A 149 7.39 -8.82 4.87
C ARG A 149 5.88 -9.03 4.84
N LEU A 150 5.47 -10.20 4.38
CA LEU A 150 4.12 -10.73 4.57
C LEU A 150 4.22 -11.90 5.52
N ILE A 151 3.44 -11.89 6.59
CA ILE A 151 3.50 -12.89 7.63
C ILE A 151 2.11 -13.47 7.81
N SER A 152 1.99 -14.79 7.67
CA SER A 152 0.73 -15.52 7.86
C SER A 152 1.04 -16.97 8.28
N PHE A 153 0.03 -17.82 8.26
CA PHE A 153 0.15 -19.25 8.53
C PHE A 153 -0.69 -20.05 7.52
N VAL A 154 -0.56 -21.38 7.56
CA VAL A 154 -1.40 -22.26 6.74
C VAL A 154 -2.82 -22.24 7.29
N HIS A 155 -3.75 -21.66 6.53
CA HIS A 155 -5.17 -21.62 6.86
C HIS A 155 -5.85 -22.96 6.57
N SER A 156 -7.13 -23.07 6.94
CA SER A 156 -7.99 -24.24 6.71
C SER A 156 -7.99 -24.76 5.26
N SER A 157 -7.67 -23.89 4.30
CA SER A 157 -7.38 -24.28 2.92
C SER A 157 -6.30 -23.39 2.31
N PHE A 158 -5.69 -23.87 1.22
CA PHE A 158 -4.78 -23.05 0.42
C PHE A 158 -5.46 -21.80 -0.15
N LYS A 159 -6.75 -21.90 -0.51
CA LYS A 159 -7.54 -20.77 -1.02
C LYS A 159 -7.69 -19.68 0.04
N GLU A 160 -7.92 -20.06 1.29
CA GLU A 160 -8.02 -19.11 2.40
C GLU A 160 -6.65 -18.48 2.70
N THR A 161 -5.56 -19.25 2.62
CA THR A 161 -4.20 -18.69 2.74
C THR A 161 -3.91 -17.67 1.63
N GLN A 162 -4.28 -17.99 0.39
CA GLN A 162 -4.15 -17.08 -0.74
C GLN A 162 -4.92 -15.77 -0.52
N LYS A 163 -6.15 -15.84 0.01
CA LYS A 163 -6.99 -14.67 0.27
C LYS A 163 -6.27 -13.67 1.16
N PHE A 164 -5.76 -14.10 2.31
CA PHE A 164 -5.04 -13.23 3.24
C PHE A 164 -3.71 -12.73 2.65
N LEU A 165 -2.94 -13.57 1.97
CA LEU A 165 -1.70 -13.12 1.33
C LEU A 165 -1.93 -12.06 0.23
N ILE A 166 -3.01 -12.19 -0.55
CA ILE A 166 -3.39 -11.19 -1.56
C ILE A 166 -3.84 -9.89 -0.89
N HIS A 167 -4.58 -9.98 0.22
CA HIS A 167 -4.98 -8.82 1.02
C HIS A 167 -3.75 -8.02 1.46
N GLU A 168 -2.81 -8.66 2.16
CA GLU A 168 -1.59 -8.02 2.66
C GLU A 168 -0.68 -7.49 1.52
N LEU A 169 -0.56 -8.24 0.43
CA LEU A 169 0.23 -7.80 -0.72
C LEU A 169 -0.38 -6.56 -1.39
N THR A 170 -1.70 -6.43 -1.35
CA THR A 170 -2.40 -5.26 -1.88
C THR A 170 -2.00 -4.01 -1.10
N HIS A 171 -1.97 -4.07 0.23
CA HIS A 171 -1.50 -2.95 1.06
C HIS A 171 -0.06 -2.55 0.73
N ILE A 172 0.86 -3.51 0.57
CA ILE A 172 2.25 -3.22 0.19
C ILE A 172 2.31 -2.44 -1.13
N PHE A 173 1.53 -2.85 -2.13
CA PHE A 173 1.51 -2.15 -3.41
C PHE A 173 0.84 -0.78 -3.31
N LEU A 174 -0.26 -0.64 -2.56
CA LEU A 174 -0.90 0.65 -2.35
C LEU A 174 0.03 1.62 -1.63
N ASN A 175 0.68 1.20 -0.55
CA ASN A 175 1.65 2.00 0.22
C ASN A 175 2.90 2.39 -0.60
N TYR A 176 3.25 1.58 -1.60
CA TYR A 176 4.30 1.94 -2.55
C TYR A 176 3.90 3.11 -3.45
N TYR A 177 2.66 3.11 -3.96
CA TYR A 177 2.18 4.14 -4.89
C TYR A 177 1.61 5.38 -4.20
N LEU A 178 0.96 5.20 -3.06
CA LEU A 178 0.17 6.18 -2.34
C LEU A 178 0.79 6.39 -0.96
N ASP A 179 1.31 7.58 -0.70
CA ASP A 179 1.99 7.88 0.58
C ASP A 179 1.03 7.89 1.77
N ARG A 180 -0.21 8.29 1.54
CA ARG A 180 -1.32 8.18 2.47
C ARG A 180 -2.52 7.67 1.67
N ILE A 181 -3.38 6.90 2.30
CA ILE A 181 -4.59 6.36 1.69
C ILE A 181 -5.66 6.33 2.78
N PRO A 182 -6.91 6.74 2.51
CA PRO A 182 -7.98 6.67 3.50
C PRO A 182 -8.26 5.20 3.83
N LEU A 183 -8.58 4.93 5.09
CA LEU A 183 -8.71 3.56 5.58
C LEU A 183 -9.74 2.75 4.77
N TRP A 184 -10.90 3.36 4.46
CA TRP A 184 -11.93 2.71 3.63
C TRP A 184 -11.42 2.32 2.23
N LEU A 185 -10.51 3.09 1.65
CA LEU A 185 -10.02 2.84 0.29
C LEU A 185 -8.91 1.79 0.31
N ASP A 186 -8.01 1.85 1.30
CA ASP A 186 -6.95 0.85 1.48
C ASP A 186 -7.57 -0.52 1.71
N GLU A 187 -8.44 -0.60 2.72
CA GLU A 187 -9.13 -1.83 3.09
C GLU A 187 -10.15 -2.26 2.03
N GLY A 188 -10.84 -1.33 1.39
CA GLY A 188 -11.78 -1.63 0.32
C GLY A 188 -11.09 -2.25 -0.90
N ILE A 189 -9.91 -1.78 -1.28
CA ILE A 189 -9.15 -2.38 -2.39
C ILE A 189 -8.55 -3.73 -1.97
N ALA A 190 -7.98 -3.83 -0.77
CA ALA A 190 -7.43 -5.09 -0.25
C ALA A 190 -8.50 -6.19 -0.17
N THR A 191 -9.67 -5.88 0.41
CA THR A 191 -10.82 -6.78 0.46
C THR A 191 -11.45 -7.04 -0.90
N TYR A 192 -11.40 -6.12 -1.87
CA TYR A 192 -11.83 -6.40 -3.24
C TYR A 192 -10.89 -7.38 -3.94
N MET A 193 -9.58 -7.24 -3.72
CA MET A 193 -8.56 -8.10 -4.32
C MET A 193 -8.54 -9.49 -3.70
N GLN A 194 -8.77 -9.62 -2.39
CA GLN A 194 -8.73 -10.91 -1.70
C GLN A 194 -9.79 -11.90 -2.23
N THR A 195 -10.89 -11.42 -2.82
CA THR A 195 -11.93 -12.28 -3.39
C THR A 195 -11.57 -12.80 -4.78
N ALA A 196 -10.47 -12.33 -5.36
CA ALA A 196 -10.07 -12.70 -6.70
C ALA A 196 -9.67 -14.18 -6.78
N LEU A 197 -10.12 -14.85 -7.84
CA LEU A 197 -9.76 -16.22 -8.14
C LEU A 197 -8.64 -16.26 -9.17
N ILE A 198 -7.72 -17.21 -9.02
CA ILE A 198 -6.72 -17.49 -10.04
C ILE A 198 -7.21 -18.69 -10.85
N GLN A 199 -7.51 -18.46 -12.12
CA GLN A 199 -7.98 -19.48 -13.04
C GLN A 199 -7.18 -19.40 -14.35
N ARG A 200 -6.62 -20.53 -14.79
CA ARG A 200 -5.83 -20.64 -16.03
C ARG A 200 -4.72 -19.57 -16.12
N GLY A 201 -4.01 -19.34 -15.01
CA GLY A 201 -2.91 -18.36 -14.95
C GLY A 201 -3.35 -16.88 -14.99
N ARG A 202 -4.65 -16.60 -14.84
CA ARG A 202 -5.20 -15.24 -14.83
C ARG A 202 -5.97 -14.98 -13.54
N LEU A 203 -5.83 -13.76 -13.03
CA LEU A 203 -6.60 -13.28 -11.89
C LEU A 203 -7.98 -12.80 -12.38
N LYS A 204 -9.05 -13.41 -11.87
CA LYS A 204 -10.43 -12.98 -12.04
C LYS A 204 -10.88 -12.23 -10.79
N GLN A 205 -10.92 -10.91 -10.89
CA GLN A 205 -11.34 -9.99 -9.83
C GLN A 205 -12.85 -9.69 -9.88
N GLY A 206 -13.36 -9.00 -8.86
CA GLY A 206 -14.77 -8.56 -8.81
C GLY A 206 -15.74 -9.66 -8.42
N ILE A 207 -15.25 -10.74 -7.80
CA ILE A 207 -16.10 -11.84 -7.36
C ILE A 207 -16.85 -11.41 -6.09
N PRO A 208 -18.19 -11.56 -6.06
CA PRO A 208 -19.00 -11.26 -4.89
C PRO A 208 -18.52 -12.02 -3.64
N ALA A 209 -18.33 -11.29 -2.53
CA ALA A 209 -18.06 -11.88 -1.23
C ALA A 209 -19.38 -12.14 -0.50
N TYR A 210 -19.87 -13.38 -0.54
CA TYR A 210 -21.15 -13.75 0.07
C TYR A 210 -21.24 -13.42 1.57
N GLY A 211 -20.14 -13.59 2.32
CA GLY A 211 -20.07 -13.20 3.74
C GLY A 211 -20.34 -11.70 3.94
N PHE A 212 -19.62 -10.84 3.21
CA PHE A 212 -19.83 -9.39 3.25
C PHE A 212 -21.22 -8.97 2.79
N LEU A 213 -21.75 -9.60 1.74
CA LEU A 213 -23.12 -9.32 1.27
C LEU A 213 -24.17 -9.70 2.31
N LYS A 214 -24.01 -10.85 2.97
CA LYS A 214 -24.91 -11.28 4.04
C LYS A 214 -24.91 -10.27 5.19
N GLU A 215 -23.72 -9.91 5.67
CA GLU A 215 -23.53 -8.95 6.75
C GLU A 215 -24.10 -7.57 6.41
N LEU A 216 -23.79 -7.03 5.23
CA LEU A 216 -24.29 -5.72 4.80
C LEU A 216 -25.81 -5.70 4.62
N ARG A 217 -26.39 -6.74 4.01
CA ARG A 217 -27.85 -6.82 3.85
C ARG A 217 -28.55 -6.87 5.19
N GLN A 218 -27.98 -7.58 6.15
CA GLN A 218 -28.48 -7.59 7.52
C GLN A 218 -28.36 -6.20 8.16
N ALA A 219 -27.19 -5.57 8.10
CA ALA A 219 -26.97 -4.23 8.63
C ALA A 219 -27.93 -3.19 8.03
N TYR A 220 -28.20 -3.23 6.71
CA TYR A 220 -29.16 -2.33 6.07
C TYR A 220 -30.61 -2.58 6.47
N ARG A 221 -31.01 -3.82 6.78
CA ARG A 221 -32.36 -4.13 7.27
C ARG A 221 -32.54 -3.65 8.70
N GLU A 222 -31.52 -3.81 9.53
CA GLU A 222 -31.51 -3.42 10.94
C GLU A 222 -31.13 -1.94 11.15
N LYS A 223 -30.90 -1.18 10.08
CA LYS A 223 -30.44 0.23 10.10
C LYS A 223 -29.14 0.44 10.90
N ARG A 224 -28.26 -0.55 10.89
CA ARG A 224 -26.92 -0.53 11.50
C ARG A 224 -25.78 -0.30 10.50
N ASN A 225 -26.10 0.00 9.24
CA ASN A 225 -25.06 0.31 8.26
C ASN A 225 -24.30 1.58 8.66
N ILE A 226 -23.03 1.66 8.30
CA ILE A 226 -22.19 2.82 8.63
C ILE A 226 -22.57 3.96 7.66
N PRO A 227 -22.89 5.18 8.11
CA PRO A 227 -23.03 6.32 7.22
C PRO A 227 -21.74 6.57 6.43
N LEU A 228 -21.82 6.84 5.12
CA LEU A 228 -20.61 7.04 4.30
C LEU A 228 -19.79 8.26 4.75
N LYS A 229 -20.45 9.26 5.34
CA LYS A 229 -19.79 10.42 5.96
C LYS A 229 -18.88 10.01 7.12
N GLU A 230 -19.26 9.00 7.89
CA GLU A 230 -18.45 8.47 8.99
C GLU A 230 -17.33 7.59 8.46
N LEU A 231 -17.64 6.70 7.49
CA LEU A 231 -16.64 5.85 6.84
C LEU A 231 -15.50 6.66 6.20
N PHE A 232 -15.82 7.81 5.58
CA PHE A 232 -14.82 8.67 4.92
C PHE A 232 -13.93 9.43 5.90
N LYS A 233 -14.40 9.67 7.12
CA LYS A 233 -13.63 10.35 8.16
C LYS A 233 -12.58 9.47 8.84
N MET A 234 -12.68 8.14 8.70
CA MET A 234 -11.75 7.22 9.36
C MET A 234 -10.34 7.36 8.78
N GLY A 235 -9.40 7.69 9.66
CA GLY A 235 -7.99 7.82 9.32
C GLY A 235 -7.22 6.52 9.49
N PRO A 236 -5.93 6.48 9.07
CA PRO A 236 -5.06 5.32 9.32
C PRO A 236 -4.94 4.93 10.80
N ASP A 237 -5.07 5.90 11.71
CA ASP A 237 -4.97 5.67 13.16
C ASP A 237 -6.23 5.02 13.76
N ASP A 238 -7.31 4.89 12.98
CA ASP A 238 -8.58 4.27 13.42
C ASP A 238 -8.67 2.77 13.09
N ASP A 239 -7.60 2.12 12.64
CA ASP A 239 -7.57 0.69 12.29
C ASP A 239 -8.12 -0.22 13.41
N SER A 240 -7.80 0.09 14.67
CA SER A 240 -8.33 -0.66 15.83
C SER A 240 -9.85 -0.59 16.01
N LYS A 241 -10.50 0.43 15.43
CA LYS A 241 -11.96 0.61 15.45
C LYS A 241 -12.63 0.03 14.18
N PHE A 242 -11.86 -0.45 13.23
CA PHE A 242 -12.36 -0.94 11.94
C PHE A 242 -12.96 -2.34 12.08
N THR A 243 -14.28 -2.39 12.24
CA THR A 243 -15.01 -3.65 12.48
C THR A 243 -15.26 -4.43 11.17
N PRO A 244 -15.69 -5.71 11.24
CA PRO A 244 -16.08 -6.49 10.06
C PRO A 244 -17.06 -5.78 9.12
N LEU A 245 -17.99 -5.00 9.68
CA LEU A 245 -18.94 -4.21 8.89
C LEU A 245 -18.26 -3.08 8.10
N HIS A 246 -17.20 -2.46 8.64
CA HIS A 246 -16.41 -1.45 7.93
C HIS A 246 -15.67 -2.08 6.73
N TYR A 247 -15.08 -3.26 6.93
CA TYR A 247 -14.48 -4.04 5.84
C TYR A 247 -15.51 -4.38 4.75
N ALA A 248 -16.67 -4.91 5.16
CA ALA A 248 -17.73 -5.28 4.23
C ALA A 248 -18.23 -4.07 3.43
N GLN A 249 -18.44 -2.92 4.09
CA GLN A 249 -18.95 -1.72 3.43
C GLN A 249 -17.92 -1.08 2.50
N SER A 250 -16.64 -1.07 2.91
CA SER A 250 -15.52 -0.60 2.09
C SER A 250 -15.34 -1.46 0.84
N TRP A 251 -15.42 -2.78 1.00
CA TRP A 251 -15.45 -3.74 -0.10
C TRP A 251 -16.59 -3.41 -1.07
N ALA A 252 -17.82 -3.24 -0.57
CA ALA A 252 -18.99 -2.98 -1.40
C ALA A 252 -18.86 -1.66 -2.16
N LEU A 253 -18.30 -0.61 -1.53
CA LEU A 253 -18.07 0.67 -2.17
C LEU A 253 -17.05 0.55 -3.31
N VAL A 254 -15.89 -0.07 -3.07
CA VAL A 254 -14.89 -0.29 -4.13
C VAL A 254 -15.46 -1.18 -5.24
N HIS A 255 -16.19 -2.23 -4.90
CA HIS A 255 -16.84 -3.12 -5.87
C HIS A 255 -17.87 -2.36 -6.73
N PHE A 256 -18.69 -1.51 -6.11
CA PHE A 256 -19.62 -0.61 -6.80
C PHE A 256 -18.89 0.34 -7.76
N LEU A 257 -17.82 0.99 -7.32
CA LEU A 257 -17.02 1.92 -8.13
C LEU A 257 -16.30 1.21 -9.29
N LEU A 258 -16.06 -0.09 -9.19
CA LEU A 258 -15.45 -0.92 -10.25
C LEU A 258 -16.48 -1.69 -11.09
N SER A 259 -17.78 -1.50 -10.85
CA SER A 259 -18.84 -2.33 -11.45
C SER A 259 -19.09 -2.08 -12.95
N ASN A 260 -18.69 -0.94 -13.50
CA ASN A 260 -18.90 -0.62 -14.93
C ASN A 260 -17.73 0.17 -15.55
N LYS A 261 -17.66 0.19 -16.89
CA LYS A 261 -16.53 0.83 -17.62
C LYS A 261 -16.37 2.32 -17.32
N ARG A 262 -17.46 3.06 -17.11
CA ARG A 262 -17.41 4.51 -16.80
C ARG A 262 -16.87 4.72 -15.39
N SER A 263 -17.37 3.97 -14.40
CA SER A 263 -16.97 4.07 -13.01
C SER A 263 -15.51 3.61 -12.82
N VAL A 264 -15.06 2.58 -13.54
CA VAL A 264 -13.65 2.15 -13.54
C VAL A 264 -12.73 3.27 -14.01
N ARG A 265 -13.04 3.96 -15.12
CA ARG A 265 -12.23 5.11 -15.59
C ARG A 265 -12.18 6.23 -14.54
N ALA A 266 -13.32 6.53 -13.91
CA ALA A 266 -13.38 7.53 -12.84
C ALA A 266 -12.55 7.10 -11.61
N PHE A 267 -12.60 5.82 -11.23
CA PHE A 267 -11.81 5.26 -10.14
C PHE A 267 -10.30 5.40 -10.38
N TRP A 268 -9.84 5.13 -11.61
CA TRP A 268 -8.43 5.36 -11.96
C TRP A 268 -8.04 6.82 -11.94
N ALA A 269 -8.89 7.71 -12.46
CA ALA A 269 -8.68 9.15 -12.37
C ALA A 269 -8.61 9.61 -10.90
N PHE A 270 -9.42 9.00 -10.03
CA PHE A 270 -9.43 9.25 -8.59
C PHE A 270 -8.12 8.83 -7.94
N LEU A 271 -7.64 7.60 -8.14
CA LEU A 271 -6.37 7.15 -7.59
C LEU A 271 -5.19 8.00 -8.09
N LYS A 272 -5.18 8.38 -9.37
CA LYS A 272 -4.15 9.26 -9.94
C LYS A 272 -4.19 10.67 -9.33
N LYS A 273 -5.40 11.22 -9.12
CA LYS A 273 -5.56 12.53 -8.47
C LYS A 273 -5.07 12.49 -7.03
N VAL A 274 -5.45 11.44 -6.31
CA VAL A 274 -5.02 11.17 -4.94
C VAL A 274 -3.51 11.12 -4.81
N GLU A 275 -2.83 10.36 -5.68
CA GLU A 275 -1.37 10.25 -5.70
C GLU A 275 -0.70 11.63 -5.87
N LYS A 276 -1.24 12.47 -6.77
CA LYS A 276 -0.71 13.80 -7.04
C LYS A 276 -1.00 14.83 -5.94
N THR A 277 -2.21 14.84 -5.37
CA THR A 277 -2.65 15.94 -4.50
C THR A 277 -2.65 15.61 -3.02
N LYS A 278 -2.58 14.33 -2.63
CA LYS A 278 -2.69 13.87 -1.24
C LYS A 278 -3.98 14.36 -0.52
N LYS A 279 -4.99 14.75 -1.30
CA LYS A 279 -6.31 15.26 -0.87
C LYS A 279 -7.39 14.31 -1.36
N TYR A 280 -7.87 13.43 -0.48
CA TYR A 280 -8.68 12.27 -0.86
C TYR A 280 -10.15 12.61 -1.06
N GLU A 281 -10.78 13.21 -0.05
CA GLU A 281 -12.21 13.51 -0.07
C GLU A 281 -12.57 14.47 -1.20
N ASP A 282 -11.81 15.57 -1.34
CA ASP A 282 -11.95 16.52 -2.43
C ASP A 282 -11.85 15.84 -3.81
N ALA A 283 -10.88 14.93 -3.97
CA ALA A 283 -10.68 14.22 -5.23
C ALA A 283 -11.84 13.28 -5.54
N PHE A 284 -12.34 12.54 -4.54
CA PHE A 284 -13.47 11.64 -4.69
C PHE A 284 -14.71 12.40 -5.17
N TRP A 285 -15.12 13.42 -4.42
CA TRP A 285 -16.33 14.19 -4.73
C TRP A 285 -16.22 14.92 -6.07
N LYS A 286 -15.05 15.50 -6.37
CA LYS A 286 -14.82 16.17 -7.65
C LYS A 286 -14.97 15.23 -8.84
N ILE A 287 -14.53 13.99 -8.71
CA ILE A 287 -14.47 13.02 -9.83
C ILE A 287 -15.79 12.30 -10.03
N PHE A 288 -16.45 11.89 -8.94
CA PHE A 288 -17.69 11.12 -9.03
C PHE A 288 -18.95 12.00 -9.03
N PHE A 289 -18.90 13.20 -8.42
CA PHE A 289 -20.09 14.03 -8.16
C PHE A 289 -19.89 15.54 -8.41
N ARG A 290 -18.79 15.96 -9.07
CA ARG A 290 -18.36 17.36 -9.30
C ARG A 290 -17.97 18.15 -8.04
N ARG A 291 -18.70 18.00 -6.93
CA ARG A 291 -18.40 18.59 -5.60
C ARG A 291 -19.15 17.82 -4.51
N TYR A 292 -18.73 18.03 -3.26
CA TYR A 292 -19.48 17.56 -2.12
C TYR A 292 -20.84 18.29 -2.04
N SER A 293 -21.88 17.54 -1.68
CA SER A 293 -23.16 18.05 -1.18
C SER A 293 -23.85 16.91 -0.42
N GLU A 294 -24.68 17.25 0.57
CA GLU A 294 -25.48 16.25 1.29
C GLU A 294 -26.39 15.44 0.33
N ILE A 295 -26.87 16.08 -0.75
CA ILE A 295 -27.65 15.41 -1.81
C ILE A 295 -26.81 14.34 -2.52
N ALA A 296 -25.58 14.68 -2.93
CA ALA A 296 -24.68 13.73 -3.61
C ALA A 296 -24.29 12.56 -2.70
N LEU A 297 -24.04 12.83 -1.42
CA LEU A 297 -23.77 11.80 -0.42
C LEU A 297 -24.97 10.85 -0.27
N HIS A 298 -26.17 11.38 -0.08
CA HIS A 298 -27.38 10.57 0.04
C HIS A 298 -27.66 9.73 -1.22
N GLN A 299 -27.43 10.29 -2.41
CA GLN A 299 -27.54 9.56 -3.68
C GLN A 299 -26.55 8.39 -3.75
N LEU A 300 -25.30 8.59 -3.32
CA LEU A 300 -24.29 7.52 -3.27
C LEU A 300 -24.70 6.42 -2.30
N GLU A 301 -25.17 6.76 -1.09
CA GLU A 301 -25.64 5.78 -0.11
C GLU A 301 -26.82 4.95 -0.62
N LYS A 302 -27.81 5.61 -1.23
CA LYS A 302 -28.96 4.95 -1.84
C LYS A 302 -28.53 4.02 -2.99
N ALA A 303 -27.62 4.47 -3.84
CA ALA A 303 -27.09 3.68 -4.95
C ALA A 303 -26.29 2.47 -4.45
N LEU A 304 -25.45 2.63 -3.43
CA LEU A 304 -24.67 1.57 -2.82
C LEU A 304 -25.57 0.52 -2.17
N LYS A 305 -26.58 0.95 -1.40
CA LYS A 305 -27.58 0.03 -0.83
C LYS A 305 -28.27 -0.78 -1.94
N ALA A 306 -28.79 -0.11 -2.98
CA ALA A 306 -29.43 -0.81 -4.10
C ALA A 306 -28.46 -1.78 -4.80
N TYR A 307 -27.19 -1.41 -4.93
CA TYR A 307 -26.15 -2.27 -5.50
C TYR A 307 -25.95 -3.55 -4.68
N VAL A 308 -25.81 -3.44 -3.35
CA VAL A 308 -25.63 -4.57 -2.43
C VAL A 308 -26.80 -5.58 -2.50
N PHE A 309 -28.03 -5.09 -2.66
CA PHE A 309 -29.20 -5.99 -2.79
C PHE A 309 -29.32 -6.65 -4.17
N ARG A 310 -28.79 -6.04 -5.24
CA ARG A 310 -28.79 -6.63 -6.59
C ARG A 310 -27.64 -7.60 -6.86
N LEU A 311 -26.49 -7.43 -6.21
CA LEU A 311 -25.31 -8.23 -6.49
C LEU A 311 -25.54 -9.69 -6.07
N LYS A 312 -25.51 -10.63 -7.03
CA LYS A 312 -25.76 -12.06 -6.80
C LYS A 312 -24.48 -12.85 -6.66
#